data_AF-A0A3C0GJQ8-F1
#
_entry.id   AF-A0A3C0GJQ8-F1
#
_cell.length_a   1.000
_cell.length_b   1.000
_cell.length_c   1.000
_cell.angle_alpha   90.00
_cell.angle_beta   90.00
_cell.angle_gamma   90.00
#
_symmetry.space_group_name_H-M   'P 1'
#
loop_
_entity.id
_entity.type
_entity.pdbx_description
1 polymer ?
#
loop_
_entity_poly.entity_id
_entity_poly.type
_entity_poly.pdbx_seq_one_letter_code
_entity_poly.pdbx_strand_id
1 'polypeptide(L)'
;MQTISRYLLSQLVIAYINGYHGRNSNVYDRRITLHRGVDNPLTFTFKNEDQKNQDITSKTFELNIIDTENQQSVITKTLDILDDGSTVSTKGDASTTITEGDLLTLDAKFYNFAVREVLSSGARNVTYAGTGYAAAGTVELLDDAYPQFVASTEVNSFTGTGGPLQFTSSAIDSKPGINNNKALHTIAVYLKNFAGSFKVQGTMASSPSDADFFDITLDGESESTVDFPLPETKVVDFNFTGVYHSVRFCWDNGSGMDPDNTGKIDKILYRQ
;
A
#
# COMPACT_ATOMS: atom_id res chain seq x y z
N MET A 1 -13.12 12.55 12.63
CA MET A 1 -12.15 12.49 13.75
C MET A 1 -12.73 11.57 14.81
N GLN A 2 -12.13 10.40 15.03
CA GLN A 2 -12.56 9.42 16.04
C GLN A 2 -11.62 9.54 17.25
N THR A 3 -12.17 9.83 18.44
CA THR A 3 -11.39 10.01 19.69
C THR A 3 -11.48 8.77 20.56
N ILE A 4 -10.34 8.20 20.95
CA ILE A 4 -10.23 7.00 21.82
C ILE A 4 -9.31 7.31 23.01
N SER A 5 -9.76 7.00 24.23
CA SER A 5 -8.99 7.25 25.47
C SER A 5 -8.10 6.06 25.85
N ARG A 6 -6.83 6.30 26.24
CA ARG A 6 -5.87 5.27 26.68
C ARG A 6 -5.25 5.63 28.03
N TYR A 7 -4.86 4.62 28.81
CA TYR A 7 -4.27 4.81 30.14
C TYR A 7 -2.77 4.57 30.14
N LEU A 8 -2.01 5.54 30.65
CA LEU A 8 -0.57 5.46 30.90
C LEU A 8 -0.33 4.89 32.30
N LEU A 9 -0.03 3.59 32.40
CA LEU A 9 0.37 2.94 33.65
C LEU A 9 1.64 2.15 33.42
N SER A 10 2.74 2.55 34.06
CA SER A 10 3.93 1.72 34.19
C SER A 10 3.66 0.56 35.13
N GLN A 11 4.17 -0.63 34.80
CA GLN A 11 3.92 -1.88 35.50
C GLN A 11 4.25 -1.76 36.99
N LEU A 12 3.22 -1.83 37.83
CA LEU A 12 3.30 -2.03 39.27
C LEU A 12 2.34 -3.17 39.60
N VAL A 13 2.89 -4.32 39.98
CA VAL A 13 2.10 -5.34 40.66
C VAL A 13 1.73 -4.75 42.03
N ILE A 14 0.51 -4.23 42.18
CA ILE A 14 -0.06 -3.94 43.50
C ILE A 14 -1.09 -5.01 43.83
N ALA A 15 -0.69 -5.94 44.70
CA ALA A 15 -1.59 -6.50 45.69
C ALA A 15 -2.05 -5.36 46.63
N TYR A 16 -3.36 -5.23 46.84
CA TYR A 16 -4.01 -4.08 47.47
C TYR A 16 -3.33 -3.58 48.75
N ILE A 17 -3.09 -2.26 48.83
CA ILE A 17 -2.96 -1.54 50.11
C ILE A 17 -3.81 -0.27 50.01
N ASN A 18 -4.98 -0.34 50.64
CA ASN A 18 -5.87 0.76 51.07
C ASN A 18 -6.67 1.57 50.01
N GLY A 19 -8.00 1.57 50.13
CA GLY A 19 -8.85 2.73 49.78
C GLY A 19 -9.87 2.61 48.64
N TYR A 20 -11.05 2.02 48.95
CA TYR A 20 -12.38 2.20 48.35
C TYR A 20 -12.70 1.71 46.91
N HIS A 21 -13.71 0.84 46.83
CA HIS A 21 -14.31 0.30 45.61
C HIS A 21 -15.44 1.22 45.11
N GLY A 22 -15.22 1.90 43.99
CA GLY A 22 -16.22 2.75 43.35
C GLY A 22 -15.73 3.36 42.03
N ARG A 23 -15.14 2.55 41.13
CA ARG A 23 -14.58 3.06 39.87
C ARG A 23 -15.63 3.09 38.75
N ASN A 24 -15.64 4.20 38.00
CA ASN A 24 -16.41 4.34 36.76
C ASN A 24 -15.89 3.33 35.72
N SER A 25 -16.73 2.38 35.32
CA SER A 25 -16.48 1.51 34.17
C SER A 25 -16.48 2.34 32.89
N ASN A 26 -15.55 2.05 31.96
CA ASN A 26 -15.61 2.60 30.60
C ASN A 26 -16.97 2.23 29.98
N VAL A 27 -17.80 3.23 29.70
CA VAL A 27 -19.17 3.02 29.17
C VAL A 27 -19.16 2.72 27.67
N TYR A 28 -18.08 3.05 26.96
CA TYR A 28 -17.93 2.78 25.53
C TYR A 28 -16.49 2.45 25.18
N ASP A 29 -16.20 1.18 24.92
CA ASP A 29 -15.01 0.81 24.15
C ASP A 29 -15.38 0.89 22.67
N ARG A 30 -14.81 1.87 21.96
CA ARG A 30 -15.10 2.12 20.54
C ARG A 30 -14.03 1.45 19.69
N ARG A 31 -14.45 0.46 18.91
CA ARG A 31 -13.67 -0.13 17.81
C ARG A 31 -13.21 0.95 16.83
N ILE A 32 -11.94 0.90 16.41
CA ILE A 32 -11.45 1.73 15.28
C ILE A 32 -12.02 1.14 13.99
N THR A 33 -12.63 1.97 13.15
CA THR A 33 -13.06 1.55 11.80
C THR A 33 -12.19 2.28 10.79
N LEU A 34 -11.45 1.53 9.98
CA LEU A 34 -10.62 2.05 8.91
C LEU A 34 -11.29 1.76 7.56
N HIS A 35 -11.18 2.70 6.64
CA HIS A 35 -11.67 2.56 5.28
C HIS A 35 -10.51 2.51 4.29
N ARG A 36 -10.41 1.42 3.53
CA ARG A 36 -9.43 1.30 2.45
C ARG A 36 -9.73 2.33 1.35
N GLY A 37 -8.70 2.78 0.64
CA GLY A 37 -8.81 3.71 -0.50
C GLY A 37 -8.72 5.18 -0.11
N VAL A 38 -8.55 5.50 1.18
CA VAL A 38 -8.38 6.86 1.71
C VAL A 38 -7.50 6.87 2.94
N ASP A 39 -6.97 8.05 3.28
CA ASP A 39 -6.26 8.29 4.53
C ASP A 39 -7.22 8.32 5.73
N ASN A 40 -6.85 7.63 6.80
CA ASN A 40 -7.62 7.50 8.04
C ASN A 40 -6.90 8.20 9.20
N PRO A 41 -7.26 9.45 9.55
CA PRO A 41 -6.67 10.16 10.68
C PRO A 41 -7.22 9.61 12.00
N LEU A 42 -6.31 9.27 12.92
CA LEU A 42 -6.59 8.74 14.25
C LEU A 42 -6.04 9.70 15.32
N THR A 43 -6.81 9.86 16.40
CA THR A 43 -6.39 10.64 17.57
C THR A 43 -6.62 9.84 18.86
N PHE A 44 -5.59 9.80 19.68
CA PHE A 44 -5.56 9.12 20.97
C PHE A 44 -5.40 10.15 22.08
N THR A 45 -6.24 10.04 23.12
CA THR A 45 -6.14 10.87 24.32
C THR A 45 -5.65 10.04 25.49
N PHE A 46 -4.57 10.46 26.13
CA PHE A 46 -3.96 9.77 27.26
C PHE A 46 -4.47 10.34 28.59
N LYS A 47 -5.03 9.46 29.43
CA LYS A 47 -5.67 9.81 30.70
C LYS A 47 -5.15 8.93 31.85
N ASN A 48 -5.28 9.42 33.08
CA ASN A 48 -5.09 8.61 34.29
C ASN A 48 -6.39 7.92 34.73
N GLU A 49 -6.34 7.18 35.84
CA GLU A 49 -7.51 6.49 36.39
C GLU A 49 -8.71 7.39 36.72
N ASP A 50 -8.46 8.68 36.96
CA ASP A 50 -9.49 9.68 37.27
C ASP A 50 -10.09 10.34 36.02
N GLN A 51 -9.86 9.80 34.83
CA GLN A 51 -10.25 10.40 33.53
C GLN A 51 -9.64 11.78 33.26
N LYS A 52 -8.53 12.12 33.93
CA LYS A 52 -7.84 13.40 33.70
C LYS A 52 -6.76 13.24 32.64
N ASN A 53 -6.74 14.16 31.68
CA ASN A 53 -5.72 14.21 30.63
C ASN A 53 -4.33 14.35 31.26
N GLN A 54 -3.40 13.54 30.79
CA GLN A 54 -2.01 13.56 31.23
C GLN A 54 -1.16 14.47 30.35
N ASP A 55 -0.13 15.06 30.93
CA ASP A 55 0.90 15.73 30.14
C ASP A 55 1.77 14.66 29.46
N ILE A 56 1.89 14.78 28.14
CA ILE A 56 2.64 13.84 27.30
C ILE A 56 3.69 14.53 26.41
N THR A 57 3.94 15.82 26.63
CA THR A 57 4.84 16.66 25.80
C THR A 57 6.25 16.08 25.61
N SER A 58 6.77 15.36 26.60
CA SER A 58 8.10 14.75 26.60
C SER A 58 8.10 13.24 26.32
N LYS A 59 6.97 12.68 25.89
CA LYS A 59 6.80 11.25 25.64
C LYS A 59 6.73 10.94 24.15
N THR A 60 7.07 9.71 23.80
CA THR A 60 6.93 9.18 22.44
C THR A 60 6.01 7.97 22.48
N PHE A 61 5.08 7.89 21.53
CA PHE A 61 4.15 6.77 21.44
C PHE A 61 4.19 6.15 20.06
N GLU A 62 3.90 4.86 20.03
CA GLU A 62 3.84 4.07 18.81
C GLU A 62 2.52 3.30 18.78
N LEU A 63 1.76 3.47 17.70
CA LEU A 63 0.63 2.62 17.34
C LEU A 63 1.15 1.39 16.60
N ASN A 64 0.70 0.22 17.03
CA ASN A 64 0.98 -1.05 16.39
C ASN A 64 -0.34 -1.76 16.07
N ILE A 65 -0.57 -2.07 14.79
CA ILE A 65 -1.71 -2.88 14.33
C ILE A 65 -1.20 -4.30 14.09
N ILE A 66 -1.92 -5.27 14.63
CA ILE A 66 -1.53 -6.67 14.74
C ILE A 66 -2.60 -7.52 14.07
N ASP A 67 -2.19 -8.39 13.16
CA ASP A 67 -3.07 -9.38 12.53
C ASP A 67 -3.47 -10.45 13.56
N THR A 68 -4.76 -10.75 13.60
CA THR A 68 -5.37 -11.64 14.60
C THR A 68 -5.08 -13.12 14.36
N GLU A 69 -4.72 -13.50 13.14
CA GLU A 69 -4.47 -14.88 12.73
C GLU A 69 -3.00 -15.27 12.93
N ASN A 70 -2.07 -14.42 12.48
CA ASN A 70 -0.63 -14.71 12.55
C ASN A 70 0.11 -13.99 13.70
N GLN A 71 -0.57 -13.11 14.44
CA GLN A 71 -0.02 -12.30 15.54
C GLN A 71 1.17 -11.42 15.17
N GLN A 72 1.31 -11.07 13.88
CA GLN A 72 2.36 -10.19 13.40
C GLN A 72 1.90 -8.74 13.35
N SER A 73 2.83 -7.83 13.62
CA SER A 73 2.62 -6.39 13.42
C SER A 73 2.56 -6.10 11.92
N VAL A 74 1.42 -5.61 11.44
CA VAL A 74 1.20 -5.25 10.04
C VAL A 74 1.38 -3.76 9.76
N ILE A 75 1.09 -2.90 10.74
CA ILE A 75 1.34 -1.46 10.65
C ILE A 75 2.00 -0.98 11.95
N THR A 76 3.02 -0.15 11.83
CA THR A 76 3.64 0.56 12.96
C THR A 76 3.79 2.04 12.62
N LYS A 77 3.24 2.92 13.46
CA LYS A 77 3.31 4.37 13.30
C LYS A 77 3.69 5.04 14.61
N THR A 78 4.65 5.95 14.54
CA THR A 78 4.89 6.90 15.64
C THR A 78 3.74 7.91 15.68
N LEU A 79 3.27 8.26 16.88
CA LEU A 79 2.26 9.28 17.06
C LEU A 79 2.90 10.67 17.15
N ASP A 80 2.28 11.64 16.49
CA ASP A 80 2.59 13.06 16.60
C ASP A 80 1.88 13.62 17.84
N ILE A 81 2.65 14.17 18.78
CA ILE A 81 2.11 14.79 20.00
C ILE A 81 1.44 16.12 19.61
N LEU A 82 0.15 16.26 19.95
CA LEU A 82 -0.62 17.49 19.77
C LEU A 82 -0.65 18.36 21.05
N ASP A 83 -0.30 17.77 22.19
CA ASP A 83 -0.08 18.47 23.45
C ASP A 83 1.17 19.35 23.35
N ASP A 84 0.97 20.67 23.25
CA ASP A 84 2.05 21.66 23.21
C ASP A 84 2.45 22.16 24.62
N GLY A 85 1.84 21.61 25.68
CA GLY A 85 2.08 21.98 27.07
C GLY A 85 1.46 23.31 27.50
N SER A 86 0.84 24.04 26.57
CA SER A 86 0.27 25.38 26.79
C SER A 86 -1.25 25.44 26.56
N THR A 87 -1.77 24.53 25.74
CA THR A 87 -3.17 24.47 25.32
C THR A 87 -3.92 23.38 26.10
N VAL A 88 -4.87 23.79 26.94
CA VAL A 88 -5.67 22.85 27.76
C VAL A 88 -6.48 21.88 26.90
N SER A 89 -6.91 22.30 25.71
CA SER A 89 -7.77 21.48 24.83
C SER A 89 -7.05 20.37 24.08
N THR A 90 -5.72 20.43 23.92
CA THR A 90 -4.91 19.38 23.28
C THR A 90 -4.07 18.58 24.28
N LYS A 91 -4.21 18.90 25.58
CA LYS A 91 -3.48 18.21 26.64
C LYS A 91 -3.76 16.71 26.59
N GLY A 92 -2.71 15.91 26.52
CA GLY A 92 -2.79 14.46 26.45
C GLY A 92 -3.20 13.91 25.08
N ASP A 93 -3.29 14.72 24.02
CA ASP A 93 -3.63 14.22 22.68
C ASP A 93 -2.40 13.93 21.83
N ALA A 94 -2.42 12.80 21.14
CA ALA A 94 -1.48 12.46 20.08
C ALA A 94 -2.23 11.88 18.88
N SER A 95 -1.68 12.03 17.69
CA SER A 95 -2.35 11.63 16.44
C SER A 95 -1.43 10.86 15.51
N THR A 96 -2.04 10.15 14.56
CA THR A 96 -1.32 9.61 13.41
C THR A 96 -2.32 9.40 12.27
N THR A 97 -1.82 9.26 11.06
CA THR A 97 -2.65 8.94 9.90
C THR A 97 -2.22 7.58 9.36
N ILE A 98 -3.19 6.66 9.28
CA ILE A 98 -3.02 5.43 8.50
C ILE A 98 -3.33 5.80 7.06
N THR A 99 -2.33 5.76 6.20
CA THR A 99 -2.49 6.19 4.81
C THR A 99 -3.18 5.13 3.99
N GLU A 100 -3.72 5.51 2.83
CA GLU A 100 -4.23 4.55 1.85
C GLU A 100 -3.19 3.46 1.51
N GLY A 101 -1.93 3.88 1.35
CA GLY A 101 -0.82 2.97 1.03
C GLY A 101 -0.52 1.94 2.12
N ASP A 102 -0.71 2.29 3.40
CA ASP A 102 -0.52 1.35 4.52
C ASP A 102 -1.56 0.21 4.50
N LEU A 103 -2.75 0.48 3.96
CA LEU A 103 -3.87 -0.47 3.94
C LEU A 103 -3.85 -1.37 2.70
N LEU A 104 -2.97 -1.10 1.73
CA LEU A 104 -3.01 -1.70 0.40
C LEU A 104 -2.89 -3.23 0.42
N THR A 105 -1.99 -3.75 1.26
CA THR A 105 -1.65 -5.17 1.34
C THR A 105 -2.45 -5.95 2.39
N LEU A 106 -3.31 -5.27 3.15
CA LEU A 106 -4.09 -5.88 4.22
C LEU A 106 -5.40 -6.43 3.68
N ASP A 107 -6.01 -7.38 4.37
CA ASP A 107 -7.34 -7.91 4.03
C ASP A 107 -8.43 -7.16 4.81
N ALA A 108 -9.63 -7.05 4.25
CA ALA A 108 -10.77 -6.48 4.96
C ALA A 108 -11.25 -7.44 6.06
N LYS A 109 -10.77 -7.24 7.29
CA LYS A 109 -11.09 -8.08 8.46
C LYS A 109 -10.83 -7.33 9.77
N PHE A 110 -10.95 -8.07 10.88
CA PHE A 110 -10.63 -7.60 12.21
C PHE A 110 -9.14 -7.75 12.54
N TYR A 111 -8.56 -6.65 13.01
CA TYR A 111 -7.20 -6.56 13.55
C TYR A 111 -7.24 -6.14 15.02
N ASN A 112 -6.13 -6.35 15.72
CA ASN A 112 -5.90 -5.77 17.04
C ASN A 112 -5.01 -4.55 16.91
N PHE A 113 -5.14 -3.59 17.83
CA PHE A 113 -4.16 -2.51 17.96
C PHE A 113 -3.68 -2.35 19.39
N ALA A 114 -2.40 -2.03 19.54
CA ALA A 114 -1.80 -1.63 20.80
C ALA A 114 -1.12 -0.27 20.62
N VAL A 115 -1.16 0.55 21.66
CA VAL A 115 -0.34 1.77 21.75
C VAL A 115 0.68 1.54 22.85
N ARG A 116 1.93 1.90 22.60
CA ARG A 116 3.04 1.76 23.56
C ARG A 116 3.82 3.05 23.67
N GLU A 117 4.31 3.35 24.87
CA GLU A 117 5.30 4.41 25.06
C GLU A 117 6.68 3.87 24.66
N VAL A 118 7.44 4.67 23.93
CA VAL A 118 8.83 4.40 23.56
C VAL A 118 9.71 5.32 24.39
N LEU A 119 10.56 4.74 25.24
CA LEU A 119 11.49 5.48 26.07
C LEU A 119 12.71 5.93 25.25
N SER A 120 13.43 6.93 25.73
CA SER A 120 14.68 7.41 25.11
C SER A 120 15.77 6.33 25.01
N SER A 121 15.69 5.27 25.83
CA SER A 121 16.54 4.08 25.76
C SER A 121 16.15 3.10 24.65
N GLY A 122 15.05 3.33 23.94
CA GLY A 122 14.44 2.40 22.98
C GLY A 122 13.57 1.31 23.63
N ALA A 123 13.51 1.25 24.96
CA ALA A 123 12.62 0.33 25.67
C ALA A 123 11.14 0.73 25.48
N ARG A 124 10.24 -0.25 25.57
CA ARG A 124 8.81 -0.10 25.28
C ARG A 124 7.96 -0.36 26.54
N ASN A 125 7.13 0.59 26.91
CA ASN A 125 6.17 0.47 28.01
C ASN A 125 4.75 0.27 27.48
N VAL A 126 4.00 -0.61 28.14
CA VAL A 126 2.59 -0.89 27.81
C VAL A 126 1.70 0.33 28.12
N THR A 127 0.72 0.59 27.26
CA THR A 127 -0.45 1.41 27.59
C THR A 127 -1.70 0.56 27.49
N TYR A 128 -2.76 0.92 28.22
CA TYR A 128 -3.96 0.10 28.31
C TYR A 128 -5.14 0.75 27.57
N ALA A 129 -5.97 -0.08 26.92
CA ALA A 129 -7.21 0.30 26.23
C ALA A 129 -8.34 0.65 27.20
N GLY A 130 -8.29 0.09 28.41
CA GLY A 130 -9.41 0.09 29.33
C GLY A 130 -9.01 -0.12 30.77
N THR A 131 -9.97 0.05 31.67
CA THR A 131 -9.83 -0.21 33.11
C THR A 131 -9.71 -1.70 33.44
N GLY A 132 -9.99 -2.58 32.48
CA GLY A 132 -9.73 -4.03 32.56
C GLY A 132 -8.31 -4.45 32.20
N TYR A 133 -7.38 -3.50 31.99
CA TYR A 133 -5.97 -3.77 31.65
C TYR A 133 -5.74 -4.54 30.35
N ALA A 134 -6.71 -4.53 29.43
CA ALA A 134 -6.48 -4.99 28.06
C ALA A 134 -5.57 -3.99 27.34
N ALA A 135 -4.39 -4.44 26.88
CA ALA A 135 -3.50 -3.61 26.07
C ALA A 135 -3.99 -3.50 24.61
N ALA A 136 -4.64 -4.55 24.12
CA ALA A 136 -5.20 -4.59 22.77
C ALA A 136 -6.61 -3.98 22.74
N GLY A 137 -6.85 -3.10 21.76
CA GLY A 137 -8.20 -2.77 21.29
C GLY A 137 -8.44 -3.39 19.91
N THR A 138 -9.65 -3.26 19.38
CA THR A 138 -10.02 -3.83 18.07
C THR A 138 -10.05 -2.76 16.98
N VAL A 139 -9.54 -3.14 15.81
CA VAL A 139 -9.66 -2.41 14.54
C VAL A 139 -10.45 -3.27 13.56
N GLU A 140 -11.35 -2.67 12.79
CA GLU A 140 -11.97 -3.29 11.62
C GLU A 140 -11.54 -2.52 10.37
N LEU A 141 -11.05 -3.24 9.36
CA LEU A 141 -10.77 -2.68 8.04
C LEU A 141 -11.93 -3.02 7.10
N LEU A 142 -12.53 -1.99 6.50
CA LEU A 142 -13.61 -2.09 5.51
C LEU A 142 -13.12 -1.67 4.13
N ASP A 143 -13.65 -2.29 3.07
CA ASP A 143 -13.17 -2.15 1.70
C ASP A 143 -14.25 -1.80 0.64
N ASP A 144 -15.45 -1.38 1.07
CA ASP A 144 -16.60 -1.12 0.18
C ASP A 144 -16.91 0.38 -0.02
N ALA A 145 -16.25 1.26 0.73
CA ALA A 145 -16.58 2.70 0.71
C ALA A 145 -15.90 3.48 -0.44
N TYR A 146 -14.80 2.97 -0.99
CA TYR A 146 -13.95 3.67 -1.96
C TYR A 146 -13.42 2.72 -3.04
N PRO A 147 -13.04 3.23 -4.23
CA PRO A 147 -12.45 2.42 -5.29
C PRO A 147 -11.23 1.63 -4.79
N GLN A 148 -11.20 0.34 -5.11
CA GLN A 148 -10.09 -0.51 -4.72
C GLN A 148 -8.92 -0.36 -5.70
N PHE A 149 -7.71 -0.45 -5.18
CA PHE A 149 -6.52 -0.58 -6.01
C PHE A 149 -6.56 -1.91 -6.77
N VAL A 150 -6.50 -1.84 -8.10
CA VAL A 150 -6.32 -3.02 -8.96
C VAL A 150 -4.84 -3.14 -9.29
N ALA A 151 -4.17 -4.20 -8.84
CA ALA A 151 -2.77 -4.42 -9.14
C ALA A 151 -2.49 -4.45 -10.65
N SER A 152 -1.36 -3.90 -11.07
CA SER A 152 -0.91 -4.01 -12.46
C SER A 152 -0.68 -5.47 -12.84
N THR A 153 -0.98 -5.82 -14.08
CA THR A 153 -0.67 -7.14 -14.62
C THR A 153 0.84 -7.23 -14.86
N GLU A 154 1.51 -8.18 -14.21
CA GLU A 154 2.93 -8.44 -14.44
C GLU A 154 3.12 -9.39 -15.63
N VAL A 155 3.98 -9.00 -16.56
CA VAL A 155 4.37 -9.78 -17.74
C VAL A 155 5.87 -10.04 -17.65
N ASN A 156 6.24 -11.28 -17.38
CA ASN A 156 7.65 -11.71 -17.21
C ASN A 156 8.01 -12.90 -18.12
N SER A 157 7.07 -13.35 -18.96
CA SER A 157 7.27 -14.45 -19.91
C SER A 157 7.12 -13.95 -21.33
N PHE A 158 8.13 -14.22 -22.14
CA PHE A 158 8.16 -13.88 -23.56
C PHE A 158 8.64 -15.10 -24.35
N THR A 159 7.96 -15.43 -25.44
CA THR A 159 8.28 -16.56 -26.31
C THR A 159 9.10 -16.09 -27.51
N GLY A 160 10.21 -16.77 -27.78
CA GLY A 160 11.10 -16.49 -28.91
C GLY A 160 10.70 -17.28 -30.15
N THR A 161 9.89 -16.71 -31.05
CA THR A 161 9.31 -17.45 -32.19
C THR A 161 9.19 -16.64 -33.48
N GLY A 162 10.14 -15.73 -33.74
CA GLY A 162 10.16 -14.96 -35.01
C GLY A 162 8.92 -14.07 -35.20
N GLY A 163 8.35 -13.60 -34.08
CA GLY A 163 7.21 -12.69 -34.05
C GLY A 163 7.56 -11.30 -34.62
N PRO A 164 6.67 -10.30 -34.43
CA PRO A 164 6.92 -8.92 -34.91
C PRO A 164 8.22 -8.32 -34.36
N LEU A 165 8.72 -8.86 -33.23
CA LEU A 165 10.10 -8.81 -32.76
C LEU A 165 10.46 -10.21 -32.19
N GLN A 166 11.76 -10.46 -31.93
CA GLN A 166 12.25 -11.78 -31.51
C GLN A 166 11.45 -12.42 -30.36
N PHE A 167 11.12 -11.64 -29.32
CA PHE A 167 10.41 -12.08 -28.13
C PHE A 167 9.05 -11.39 -28.03
N THR A 168 7.98 -12.16 -27.79
CA THR A 168 6.61 -11.64 -27.69
C THR A 168 5.90 -12.24 -26.47
N SER A 169 5.15 -11.42 -25.74
CA SER A 169 4.31 -11.88 -24.63
C SER A 169 3.03 -12.55 -25.12
N SER A 170 2.32 -13.26 -24.23
CA SER A 170 0.92 -13.61 -24.49
C SER A 170 0.06 -12.35 -24.64
N ALA A 171 -1.12 -12.51 -25.26
CA ALA A 171 -2.14 -11.47 -25.28
C ALA A 171 -2.70 -11.23 -23.87
N ILE A 172 -2.80 -9.97 -23.48
CA ILE A 172 -3.29 -9.52 -22.17
C ILE A 172 -4.61 -8.81 -22.38
N ASP A 173 -5.65 -9.23 -21.68
CA ASP A 173 -6.98 -8.64 -21.79
C ASP A 173 -6.97 -7.16 -21.35
N SER A 174 -7.37 -6.29 -22.26
CA SER A 174 -7.41 -4.84 -22.08
C SER A 174 -8.77 -4.34 -21.59
N LYS A 175 -9.71 -5.24 -21.26
CA LYS A 175 -11.01 -4.92 -20.65
C LYS A 175 -11.81 -3.87 -21.45
N PRO A 176 -12.05 -4.08 -22.76
CA PRO A 176 -12.71 -3.09 -23.62
C PRO A 176 -14.13 -2.72 -23.14
N GLY A 177 -14.83 -3.60 -22.44
CA GLY A 177 -16.18 -3.34 -21.93
C GLY A 177 -16.25 -2.39 -20.74
N ILE A 178 -15.14 -2.19 -20.02
CA ILE A 178 -15.01 -1.21 -18.93
C ILE A 178 -14.50 0.12 -19.49
N ASN A 179 -13.69 0.03 -20.54
CA ASN A 179 -12.98 1.10 -21.19
C ASN A 179 -13.89 1.86 -22.17
N ASN A 180 -14.41 3.01 -21.74
CA ASN A 180 -15.19 3.94 -22.57
C ASN A 180 -14.32 4.51 -23.73
N ASN A 181 -14.85 5.41 -24.57
CA ASN A 181 -14.23 5.93 -25.81
C ASN A 181 -12.79 6.50 -25.71
N LYS A 182 -12.20 6.63 -24.51
CA LYS A 182 -10.78 6.98 -24.29
C LYS A 182 -10.26 6.21 -23.08
N ALA A 183 -9.62 5.07 -23.30
CA ALA A 183 -8.90 4.36 -22.25
C ALA A 183 -7.41 4.69 -22.30
N LEU A 184 -6.85 5.01 -21.13
CA LEU A 184 -5.43 5.27 -20.93
C LEU A 184 -4.78 3.98 -20.48
N HIS A 185 -3.71 3.58 -21.15
CA HIS A 185 -2.89 2.46 -20.78
C HIS A 185 -1.54 2.97 -20.30
N THR A 186 -1.04 2.41 -19.20
CA THR A 186 0.27 2.73 -18.63
C THR A 186 1.08 1.46 -18.50
N ILE A 187 2.34 1.52 -18.94
CA ILE A 187 3.31 0.44 -18.80
C ILE A 187 4.57 0.91 -18.10
N ALA A 188 5.15 0.04 -17.27
CA ALA A 188 6.50 0.21 -16.72
C ALA A 188 7.37 -0.97 -17.18
N VAL A 189 8.39 -0.67 -17.97
CA VAL A 189 9.29 -1.63 -18.61
C VAL A 189 10.59 -1.70 -17.82
N TYR A 190 10.92 -2.86 -17.29
CA TYR A 190 12.13 -3.10 -16.50
C TYR A 190 13.25 -3.61 -17.40
N LEU A 191 14.15 -2.71 -17.78
CA LEU A 191 15.33 -3.01 -18.60
C LEU A 191 16.43 -3.62 -17.72
N LYS A 192 17.07 -4.69 -18.20
CA LYS A 192 18.22 -5.31 -17.55
C LYS A 192 19.33 -5.52 -18.57
N ASN A 193 20.32 -4.62 -18.52
CA ASN A 193 21.40 -4.54 -19.51
C ASN A 193 20.87 -4.57 -20.96
N PHE A 194 19.70 -3.98 -21.19
CA PHE A 194 18.96 -4.11 -22.45
C PHE A 194 19.41 -3.03 -23.44
N ALA A 195 19.74 -3.48 -24.65
CA ALA A 195 19.88 -2.65 -25.84
C ALA A 195 19.11 -3.36 -26.96
N GLY A 196 18.28 -2.64 -27.71
CA GLY A 196 17.43 -3.22 -28.73
C GLY A 196 16.09 -2.51 -28.89
N SER A 197 15.15 -3.17 -29.55
CA SER A 197 13.86 -2.59 -29.93
C SER A 197 12.74 -3.10 -29.04
N PHE A 198 11.78 -2.23 -28.75
CA PHE A 198 10.57 -2.52 -28.00
C PHE A 198 9.35 -1.99 -28.76
N LYS A 199 8.24 -2.74 -28.75
CA LYS A 199 6.96 -2.28 -29.29
C LYS A 199 5.78 -2.83 -28.52
N VAL A 200 4.67 -2.09 -28.59
CA VAL A 200 3.37 -2.51 -28.09
C VAL A 200 2.46 -2.76 -29.27
N GLN A 201 1.73 -3.87 -29.23
CA GLN A 201 0.69 -4.18 -30.18
C GLN A 201 -0.67 -4.32 -29.51
N GLY A 202 -1.72 -3.90 -30.21
CA GLY A 202 -3.11 -4.06 -29.79
C GLY A 202 -3.91 -4.86 -30.80
N THR A 203 -5.05 -5.39 -30.36
CA THR A 203 -6.04 -6.02 -31.24
C THR A 203 -7.46 -5.70 -30.80
N MET A 204 -8.38 -5.60 -31.77
CA MET A 204 -9.82 -5.46 -31.54
C MET A 204 -10.53 -6.82 -31.49
N ALA A 205 -9.86 -7.89 -31.89
CA ALA A 205 -10.47 -9.22 -32.00
C ALA A 205 -10.61 -9.88 -30.63
N SER A 206 -11.76 -10.50 -30.38
CA SER A 206 -12.01 -11.25 -29.14
C SER A 206 -11.32 -12.61 -29.08
N SER A 207 -10.80 -13.09 -30.20
CA SER A 207 -10.02 -14.32 -30.32
C SER A 207 -8.94 -14.10 -31.38
N PRO A 208 -7.88 -13.34 -31.05
CA PRO A 208 -6.93 -12.84 -32.01
C PRO A 208 -5.96 -13.94 -32.49
N SER A 209 -5.69 -13.95 -33.79
CA SER A 209 -4.52 -14.56 -34.40
C SER A 209 -3.37 -13.54 -34.49
N ASP A 210 -2.15 -13.98 -34.81
CA ASP A 210 -0.99 -13.08 -34.89
C ASP A 210 -1.16 -11.93 -35.90
N ALA A 211 -1.95 -12.14 -36.95
CA ALA A 211 -2.23 -11.16 -37.99
C ALA A 211 -3.26 -10.08 -37.55
N ASP A 212 -3.99 -10.31 -36.46
CA ASP A 212 -5.01 -9.38 -35.95
C ASP A 212 -4.43 -8.29 -35.05
N PHE A 213 -3.12 -8.35 -34.79
CA PHE A 213 -2.39 -7.37 -34.00
C PHE A 213 -1.79 -6.28 -34.88
N PHE A 214 -1.87 -5.04 -34.42
CA PHE A 214 -1.28 -3.88 -35.06
C PHE A 214 -0.42 -3.10 -34.06
N ASP A 215 0.60 -2.42 -34.59
CA ASP A 215 1.54 -1.64 -33.80
C ASP A 215 0.87 -0.37 -33.25
N ILE A 216 1.13 -0.08 -31.97
CA ILE A 216 0.64 1.12 -31.27
C ILE A 216 1.82 2.09 -31.11
N THR A 217 1.63 3.34 -31.53
CA THR A 217 2.56 4.43 -31.21
C THR A 217 2.32 4.90 -29.78
N LEU A 218 3.38 4.88 -28.98
CA LEU A 218 3.35 5.30 -27.58
C LEU A 218 3.32 6.83 -27.47
N ASP A 219 2.72 7.35 -26.40
CA ASP A 219 2.63 8.77 -26.14
C ASP A 219 4.05 9.36 -26.00
N GLY A 220 4.36 10.37 -26.81
CA GLY A 220 5.68 11.01 -26.85
C GLY A 220 6.67 10.39 -27.84
N GLU A 221 6.34 9.23 -28.43
CA GLU A 221 7.15 8.59 -29.45
C GLU A 221 6.70 8.99 -30.86
N SER A 222 7.66 9.09 -31.78
CA SER A 222 7.38 9.44 -33.18
C SER A 222 7.06 8.20 -34.04
N GLU A 223 7.46 7.02 -33.58
CA GLU A 223 7.31 5.74 -34.27
C GLU A 223 6.74 4.70 -33.30
N SER A 224 6.18 3.62 -33.83
CA SER A 224 5.62 2.53 -33.01
C SER A 224 6.66 1.60 -32.37
N THR A 225 7.91 1.72 -32.79
CA THR A 225 9.04 0.99 -32.24
C THR A 225 9.94 1.95 -31.49
N VAL A 226 10.23 1.61 -30.24
CA VAL A 226 11.14 2.35 -29.36
C VAL A 226 12.47 1.63 -29.31
N ASP A 227 13.54 2.34 -29.68
CA ASP A 227 14.89 1.78 -29.71
C ASP A 227 15.73 2.26 -28.53
N PHE A 228 16.39 1.31 -27.88
CA PHE A 228 17.35 1.52 -26.80
C PHE A 228 18.76 1.26 -27.38
N PRO A 229 19.50 2.32 -27.78
CA PRO A 229 20.73 2.16 -28.56
C PRO A 229 21.92 1.67 -27.74
N LEU A 230 21.86 1.76 -26.40
CA LEU A 230 22.93 1.37 -25.49
C LEU A 230 22.38 0.45 -24.40
N PRO A 231 23.20 -0.45 -23.83
CA PRO A 231 22.78 -1.31 -22.75
C PRO A 231 22.42 -0.52 -21.49
N GLU A 232 21.18 -0.63 -21.04
CA GLU A 232 20.68 0.08 -19.87
C GLU A 232 20.03 -0.85 -18.84
N THR A 233 20.14 -0.48 -17.56
CA THR A 233 19.41 -1.11 -16.45
C THR A 233 18.62 -0.03 -15.71
N LYS A 234 17.36 0.15 -16.11
CA LYS A 234 16.46 1.16 -15.56
C LYS A 234 15.00 0.75 -15.77
N VAL A 235 14.09 1.46 -15.12
CA VAL A 235 12.66 1.36 -15.39
C VAL A 235 12.29 2.52 -16.30
N VAL A 236 11.54 2.23 -17.37
CA VAL A 236 11.02 3.24 -18.30
C VAL A 236 9.51 3.09 -18.37
N ASP A 237 8.79 4.20 -18.19
CA ASP A 237 7.36 4.26 -18.28
C ASP A 237 6.90 4.79 -19.64
N PHE A 238 5.83 4.21 -20.16
CA PHE A 238 5.14 4.71 -21.36
C PHE A 238 3.64 4.70 -21.14
N ASN A 239 2.97 5.61 -21.84
CA ASN A 239 1.52 5.63 -21.93
C ASN A 239 1.07 5.46 -23.37
N PHE A 240 -0.16 5.00 -23.57
CA PHE A 240 -0.84 5.04 -24.86
C PHE A 240 -2.34 5.06 -24.64
N THR A 241 -3.10 5.56 -25.62
CA THR A 241 -4.55 5.61 -25.54
C THR A 241 -5.21 4.78 -26.63
N GLY A 242 -6.39 4.24 -26.32
CA GLY A 242 -7.21 3.47 -27.27
C GLY A 242 -8.04 2.42 -26.57
N VAL A 243 -9.08 1.91 -27.23
CA VAL A 243 -9.91 0.83 -26.70
C VAL A 243 -9.48 -0.46 -27.38
N TYR A 244 -8.76 -1.31 -26.66
CA TYR A 244 -8.27 -2.58 -27.18
C TYR A 244 -9.01 -3.77 -26.55
N HIS A 245 -9.20 -4.84 -27.30
CA HIS A 245 -9.61 -6.12 -26.70
C HIS A 245 -8.45 -6.73 -25.94
N SER A 246 -7.27 -6.73 -26.53
CA SER A 246 -6.05 -7.20 -25.88
C SER A 246 -4.82 -6.45 -26.37
N VAL A 247 -3.79 -6.40 -25.53
CA VAL A 247 -2.46 -5.88 -25.87
C VAL A 247 -1.40 -6.95 -25.68
N ARG A 248 -0.29 -6.83 -26.40
CA ARG A 248 0.91 -7.65 -26.20
C ARG A 248 2.16 -6.82 -26.37
N PHE A 249 3.24 -7.30 -25.76
CA PHE A 249 4.53 -6.63 -25.73
C PHE A 249 5.55 -7.44 -26.51
N CYS A 250 6.29 -6.78 -27.38
CA CYS A 250 7.30 -7.42 -28.21
C CYS A 250 8.63 -6.69 -28.04
N TRP A 251 9.73 -7.43 -28.01
CA TRP A 251 11.07 -6.85 -27.95
C TRP A 251 12.10 -7.73 -28.65
N ASP A 252 13.19 -7.10 -29.05
CA ASP A 252 14.34 -7.74 -29.69
C ASP A 252 15.61 -7.11 -29.11
N ASN A 253 16.57 -7.93 -28.71
CA ASN A 253 17.88 -7.48 -28.20
C ASN A 253 19.01 -7.76 -29.19
N GLY A 254 18.70 -8.19 -30.42
CA GLY A 254 19.68 -8.63 -31.40
C GLY A 254 20.34 -9.97 -31.05
N SER A 255 19.85 -10.73 -30.05
CA SER A 255 20.46 -12.02 -29.68
C SER A 255 20.33 -13.09 -30.76
N GLY A 256 19.41 -12.90 -31.71
CA GLY A 256 19.37 -13.70 -32.94
C GLY A 256 20.61 -13.53 -33.84
N MET A 257 21.34 -12.41 -33.71
CA MET A 257 22.59 -12.12 -34.45
C MET A 257 23.83 -12.21 -33.56
N ASP A 258 23.72 -11.88 -32.27
CA ASP A 258 24.77 -12.01 -31.26
C ASP A 258 24.28 -12.86 -30.08
N PRO A 259 24.50 -14.19 -30.09
CA PRO A 259 24.03 -15.09 -29.03
C PRO A 259 24.60 -14.78 -27.63
N ASP A 260 25.69 -14.02 -27.54
CA ASP A 260 26.29 -13.63 -26.26
C ASP A 260 25.56 -12.42 -25.63
N ASN A 261 24.67 -11.74 -26.38
CA ASN A 261 23.84 -10.69 -25.83
C ASN A 261 22.73 -11.24 -24.92
N THR A 262 22.96 -11.11 -23.62
CA THR A 262 22.04 -11.54 -22.55
C THR A 262 21.14 -10.42 -22.03
N GLY A 263 21.23 -9.21 -22.61
CA GLY A 263 20.39 -8.07 -22.26
C GLY A 263 18.91 -8.37 -22.51
N LYS A 264 18.03 -8.02 -21.58
CA LYS A 264 16.61 -8.39 -21.69
C LYS A 264 15.69 -7.36 -21.04
N ILE A 265 14.43 -7.40 -21.44
CA ILE A 265 13.33 -6.86 -20.64
C ILE A 265 12.99 -7.90 -19.58
N ASP A 266 13.24 -7.59 -18.31
CA ASP A 266 13.07 -8.54 -17.20
C ASP A 266 11.59 -8.75 -16.87
N LYS A 267 10.82 -7.66 -16.88
CA LYS A 267 9.36 -7.67 -16.75
C LYS A 267 8.73 -6.37 -17.25
N ILE A 268 7.43 -6.42 -17.50
CA ILE A 268 6.59 -5.27 -17.79
C ILE A 268 5.41 -5.28 -16.82
N LEU A 269 5.15 -4.15 -16.17
CA LEU A 269 3.92 -3.94 -15.41
C LEU A 269 2.94 -3.17 -16.29
N TYR A 270 1.75 -3.71 -16.50
CA TYR A 270 0.72 -3.12 -17.37
C TYR A 270 -0.54 -2.79 -16.59
N ARG A 271 -1.11 -1.60 -16.87
CA ARG A 271 -2.37 -1.12 -16.32
C ARG A 271 -3.19 -0.40 -17.39
N GLN A 272 -4.51 -0.48 -17.27
CA GLN A 272 -5.51 0.22 -18.06
C GLN A 272 -6.61 0.81 -17.17
#